data_AF-A0A1F5Z7E1-F1
#
_entry.id   AF-A0A1F5Z7E1-F1
#
_cell.length_a   1.000
_cell.length_b   1.000
_cell.length_c   1.000
_cell.angle_alpha   90.00
_cell.angle_beta   90.00
_cell.angle_gamma   90.00
#
_symmetry.space_group_name_H-M   'P 1'
#
loop_
_entity.id
_entity.type
_entity.pdbx_description
1 polymer ?
#
loop_
_entity_poly.entity_id
_entity_poly.type
_entity_poly.pdbx_seq_one_letter_code
_entity_poly.pdbx_strand_id
1 'polypeptide(L)'
;MSNFKFKMPNVCMSILIGIYLVLVVRFPAAAQTEDPKSIKLKSFTPPPTQTPAATLTLVPTKIPPAVGTITGTVPTGSTNLPTGGQTPTPTEATGGSGNPEDCAKIGLSMFVPQPRFLERTTLCDKGTIWPPYTSSFIPRDMVNLTKALGGKYWVRRNDIIFKSGLVSNLSDLLGYISKFCEPFVGFAYRSYAEQEGLFYGKSCPTNPGCGVAPPGKSTHQSGIAVDLFCIELSGSNIVRMFEAPTASITNSRSFDFIHPVSWDTPHFVGL
;
A
#
# COMPACT_ATOMS: atom_id res chain seq x y z
N MET A 1 23.14 -59.97 33.34
CA MET A 1 22.64 -58.70 33.90
C MET A 1 23.68 -57.61 33.67
N SER A 2 23.37 -56.62 32.82
CA SER A 2 23.69 -55.18 32.96
C SER A 2 23.60 -54.51 31.59
N ASN A 3 22.44 -53.89 31.30
CA ASN A 3 22.26 -53.01 30.15
C ASN A 3 22.47 -51.57 30.63
N PHE A 4 23.57 -50.95 30.21
CA PHE A 4 23.84 -49.54 30.46
C PHE A 4 22.90 -48.68 29.60
N LYS A 5 21.86 -48.12 30.21
CA LYS A 5 21.04 -47.06 29.59
C LYS A 5 21.77 -45.72 29.76
N PHE A 6 22.23 -45.15 28.64
CA PHE A 6 22.71 -43.78 28.58
C PHE A 6 21.50 -42.83 28.74
N LYS A 7 21.34 -42.23 29.93
CA LYS A 7 20.45 -41.09 30.13
C LYS A 7 21.17 -39.84 29.62
N MET A 8 20.78 -39.34 28.46
CA MET A 8 21.11 -37.96 28.11
C MET A 8 20.28 -37.00 28.97
N PRO A 9 20.90 -35.95 29.54
CA PRO A 9 20.20 -34.98 30.36
C PRO A 9 19.37 -34.02 29.50
N ASN A 10 18.16 -33.72 29.98
CA ASN A 10 17.13 -32.82 29.43
C ASN A 10 17.55 -31.33 29.30
N VAL A 11 18.84 -31.04 29.13
CA VAL A 11 19.37 -29.67 29.14
C VAL A 11 19.40 -29.06 27.73
N CYS A 12 19.54 -29.85 26.67
CA CYS A 12 19.56 -29.31 25.29
C CYS A 12 18.18 -28.85 24.79
N MET A 13 17.09 -29.47 25.22
CA MET A 13 15.75 -29.17 24.70
C MET A 13 15.17 -27.87 25.29
N SER A 14 15.48 -27.58 26.55
CA SER A 14 15.09 -26.33 27.21
C SER A 14 15.86 -25.11 26.70
N ILE A 15 17.12 -25.29 26.30
CA ILE A 15 17.93 -24.22 25.69
C ILE A 15 17.43 -23.90 24.27
N LEU A 16 17.02 -24.91 23.49
CA LEU A 16 16.44 -24.71 22.16
C LEU A 16 15.08 -23.99 22.20
N ILE A 17 14.22 -24.29 23.17
CA ILE A 17 12.94 -23.58 23.36
C ILE A 17 13.15 -22.14 23.84
N GLY A 18 14.16 -21.90 24.71
CA GLY A 18 14.53 -20.55 25.14
C GLY A 18 15.06 -19.68 24.00
N ILE A 19 15.89 -20.23 23.10
CA ILE A 19 16.39 -19.52 21.92
C ILE A 19 15.25 -19.23 20.92
N TYR A 20 14.29 -20.14 20.76
CA TYR A 20 13.12 -19.92 19.91
C TYR A 20 12.16 -18.85 20.47
N LEU A 21 11.98 -18.78 21.79
CA LEU A 21 11.13 -17.76 22.43
C LEU A 21 11.79 -16.37 22.49
N VAL A 22 13.12 -16.29 22.60
CA VAL A 22 13.85 -15.00 22.52
C VAL A 22 13.89 -14.46 21.08
N LEU A 23 13.85 -15.31 20.06
CA LEU A 23 13.74 -14.89 18.66
C LEU A 23 12.32 -14.47 18.24
N VAL A 24 11.29 -14.84 19.00
CA VAL A 24 9.87 -14.48 18.72
C VAL A 24 9.43 -13.19 19.43
N VAL A 25 10.25 -12.64 20.34
CA VAL A 25 9.88 -11.44 21.10
C VAL A 25 10.89 -10.31 20.83
N ARG A 26 10.42 -9.33 20.05
CA ARG A 26 11.01 -8.03 19.70
C ARG A 26 11.94 -8.01 18.48
N PHE A 27 11.31 -7.86 17.32
CA PHE A 27 11.75 -6.84 16.37
C PHE A 27 10.62 -5.82 16.21
N PRO A 28 10.82 -4.52 16.49
CA PRO A 28 9.97 -3.52 15.87
C PRO A 28 10.17 -3.69 14.37
N ALA A 29 9.07 -3.78 13.62
CA ALA A 29 9.10 -3.64 12.17
C ALA A 29 9.55 -2.20 11.84
N ALA A 30 10.86 -1.96 11.92
CA ALA A 30 11.52 -0.80 11.35
C ALA A 30 11.80 -1.10 9.88
N ALA A 31 10.73 -1.34 9.11
CA ALA A 31 10.82 -1.50 7.66
C ALA A 31 10.70 -0.15 6.96
N GLN A 32 11.32 0.93 7.47
CA GLN A 32 11.38 2.23 6.80
C GLN A 32 12.61 3.11 7.14
N THR A 33 13.70 2.57 7.71
CA THR A 33 14.85 3.42 8.12
C THR A 33 16.21 3.03 7.54
N GLU A 34 16.25 2.20 6.49
CA GLU A 34 17.38 2.34 5.58
C GLU A 34 17.05 3.45 4.61
N ASP A 35 17.61 4.63 4.88
CA ASP A 35 17.72 5.71 3.90
C ASP A 35 18.03 5.06 2.55
N PRO A 36 17.16 5.20 1.53
CA PRO A 36 17.50 4.68 0.22
C PRO A 36 18.81 5.35 -0.16
N LYS A 37 19.89 4.56 -0.33
CA LYS A 37 21.21 5.00 -0.80
C LYS A 37 20.98 6.15 -1.75
N SER A 38 21.25 7.38 -1.27
CA SER A 38 20.76 8.64 -1.83
C SER A 38 20.24 8.48 -3.26
N ILE A 39 18.92 8.32 -3.41
CA ILE A 39 18.32 8.52 -4.73
C ILE A 39 18.63 9.98 -5.00
N LYS A 40 19.68 10.25 -5.79
CA LYS A 40 19.88 11.58 -6.36
C LYS A 40 18.57 11.89 -7.06
N LEU A 41 17.79 12.77 -6.47
CA LEU A 41 16.48 13.20 -6.94
C LEU A 41 16.70 13.94 -8.27
N LYS A 42 16.94 13.19 -9.33
CA LYS A 42 17.07 13.72 -10.68
C LYS A 42 15.66 13.86 -11.23
N SER A 43 15.34 15.10 -11.59
CA SER A 43 14.10 15.55 -12.21
C SER A 43 12.88 15.54 -11.29
N PHE A 44 12.78 16.57 -10.45
CA PHE A 44 11.49 17.00 -9.92
C PHE A 44 10.66 17.66 -11.03
N THR A 45 9.34 17.47 -11.00
CA THR A 45 8.42 18.41 -11.68
C THR A 45 8.78 19.84 -11.27
N PRO A 46 8.67 20.83 -12.17
CA PRO A 46 8.70 22.22 -11.75
C PRO A 46 7.67 22.46 -10.63
N PRO A 47 7.94 23.40 -9.71
CA PRO A 47 7.02 23.71 -8.61
C PRO A 47 5.60 23.98 -9.16
N PRO A 48 4.55 23.52 -8.46
CA PRO A 48 3.18 23.81 -8.84
C PRO A 48 2.98 25.33 -8.85
N THR A 49 2.19 25.81 -9.81
CA THR A 49 1.99 27.25 -10.04
C THR A 49 1.12 27.93 -8.97
N GLN A 50 0.66 27.20 -7.95
CA GLN A 50 -0.08 27.77 -6.83
C GLN A 50 0.86 28.31 -5.77
N THR A 51 0.67 29.57 -5.40
CA THR A 51 1.24 30.16 -4.18
C THR A 51 0.79 29.32 -2.98
N PRO A 52 1.71 28.88 -2.08
CA PRO A 52 1.33 28.10 -0.91
C PRO A 52 0.24 28.82 -0.12
N ALA A 53 -0.81 28.11 0.28
CA ALA A 53 -1.78 28.65 1.23
C ALA A 53 -1.01 29.01 2.51
N ALA A 54 -1.14 30.27 2.95
CA ALA A 54 -0.42 30.80 4.10
C ALA A 54 -0.48 29.82 5.28
N THR A 55 0.68 29.51 5.87
CA THR A 55 0.84 28.64 7.02
C THR A 55 -0.20 28.99 8.09
N LEU A 56 -1.18 28.12 8.30
CA LEU A 56 -2.12 28.26 9.40
C LEU A 56 -1.39 27.94 10.70
N THR A 57 -1.11 28.98 11.48
CA THR A 57 -0.63 28.83 12.86
C THR A 57 -1.74 28.18 13.69
N LEU A 58 -1.69 26.85 13.86
CA LEU A 58 -2.64 26.13 14.70
C LEU A 58 -2.38 26.48 16.17
N VAL A 59 -3.24 27.32 16.74
CA VAL A 59 -3.34 27.53 18.19
C VAL A 59 -3.99 26.28 18.80
N PRO A 60 -3.39 25.64 19.83
CA PRO A 60 -3.93 24.40 20.40
C PRO A 60 -5.20 24.70 21.19
N THR A 61 -6.32 24.07 20.82
CA THR A 61 -7.56 24.13 21.60
C THR A 61 -8.02 22.72 21.99
N LYS A 62 -8.00 22.48 23.30
CA LYS A 62 -8.63 21.45 24.15
C LYS A 62 -9.21 20.17 23.52
N ILE A 63 -8.74 19.06 24.10
CA ILE A 63 -9.27 17.69 24.05
C ILE A 63 -10.71 17.62 24.57
N PRO A 64 -11.61 16.87 23.89
CA PRO A 64 -12.77 16.22 24.50
C PRO A 64 -12.60 14.68 24.58
N PRO A 65 -13.36 14.01 25.47
CA PRO A 65 -13.02 12.70 26.04
C PRO A 65 -13.53 11.48 25.23
N ALA A 66 -13.02 10.32 25.66
CA ALA A 66 -13.24 8.98 25.13
C ALA A 66 -14.68 8.44 25.24
N VAL A 67 -14.98 7.46 24.37
CA VAL A 67 -15.57 6.12 24.64
C VAL A 67 -16.54 5.71 23.52
N GLY A 68 -16.41 4.46 23.06
CA GLY A 68 -17.39 3.77 22.23
C GLY A 68 -16.91 2.38 21.79
N THR A 69 -16.86 1.45 22.73
CA THR A 69 -16.58 0.02 22.49
C THR A 69 -17.70 -0.61 21.66
N ILE A 70 -17.39 -1.22 20.51
CA ILE A 70 -18.33 -2.06 19.76
C ILE A 70 -17.83 -3.50 19.79
N THR A 71 -18.58 -4.34 20.50
CA THR A 71 -18.48 -5.80 20.54
C THR A 71 -19.14 -6.42 19.31
N GLY A 72 -18.43 -7.30 18.61
CA GLY A 72 -18.97 -8.07 17.47
C GLY A 72 -18.16 -9.34 17.22
N THR A 73 -18.83 -10.47 17.37
CA THR A 73 -18.34 -11.86 17.42
C THR A 73 -17.82 -12.36 16.05
N VAL A 74 -16.70 -13.10 16.06
CA VAL A 74 -16.12 -13.80 14.89
C VAL A 74 -16.61 -15.25 14.85
N PRO A 75 -17.19 -15.75 13.75
CA PRO A 75 -17.34 -17.19 13.53
C PRO A 75 -16.17 -17.76 12.71
N THR A 76 -15.51 -18.74 13.32
CA THR A 76 -14.51 -19.66 12.76
C THR A 76 -15.13 -20.78 11.92
N GLY A 77 -14.49 -21.16 10.81
CA GLY A 77 -14.70 -22.45 10.11
C GLY A 77 -13.96 -22.46 8.76
N SER A 78 -12.74 -23.01 8.66
CA SER A 78 -12.34 -24.40 8.37
C SER A 78 -12.43 -24.83 6.89
N THR A 79 -11.23 -24.94 6.28
CA THR A 79 -10.70 -25.94 5.33
C THR A 79 -11.62 -26.55 4.25
N ASN A 80 -11.29 -26.33 2.97
CA ASN A 80 -10.89 -27.36 2.00
C ASN A 80 -10.49 -26.73 0.65
N LEU A 81 -9.34 -27.15 0.11
CA LEU A 81 -8.79 -26.75 -1.19
C LEU A 81 -9.25 -27.76 -2.26
N PRO A 82 -9.68 -27.32 -3.46
CA PRO A 82 -9.43 -28.14 -4.65
C PRO A 82 -8.78 -27.37 -5.81
N THR A 83 -7.80 -28.07 -6.36
CA THR A 83 -7.11 -27.94 -7.65
C THR A 83 -8.05 -27.86 -8.84
N GLY A 84 -7.71 -27.02 -9.82
CA GLY A 84 -8.31 -27.07 -11.16
C GLY A 84 -8.10 -25.79 -11.96
N GLY A 85 -7.12 -25.80 -12.86
CA GLY A 85 -6.83 -24.69 -13.77
C GLY A 85 -7.86 -24.58 -14.88
N GLN A 86 -8.32 -23.35 -15.13
CA GLN A 86 -8.83 -22.92 -16.44
C GLN A 86 -8.39 -21.47 -16.67
N THR A 87 -7.77 -21.24 -17.81
CA THR A 87 -7.39 -19.93 -18.32
C THR A 87 -8.64 -19.23 -18.86
N PRO A 88 -9.07 -18.04 -18.37
CA PRO A 88 -10.19 -17.33 -18.97
C PRO A 88 -9.72 -16.38 -20.07
N THR A 89 -10.39 -16.50 -21.22
CA THR A 89 -10.41 -15.56 -22.36
C THR A 89 -10.81 -14.14 -21.91
N PRO A 90 -10.29 -13.06 -22.53
CA PRO A 90 -10.51 -11.70 -22.03
C PRO A 90 -11.90 -11.18 -22.44
N THR A 91 -12.82 -11.12 -21.48
CA THR A 91 -14.06 -10.35 -21.60
C THR A 91 -13.77 -8.90 -21.21
N GLU A 92 -14.30 -7.94 -21.97
CA GLU A 92 -14.23 -6.51 -21.67
C GLU A 92 -14.89 -6.22 -20.32
N ALA A 93 -14.09 -6.01 -19.27
CA ALA A 93 -14.59 -5.70 -17.93
C ALA A 93 -14.95 -4.21 -17.83
N THR A 94 -16.24 -3.88 -17.94
CA THR A 94 -16.84 -2.79 -17.16
C THR A 94 -16.75 -3.15 -15.68
N GLY A 95 -16.33 -2.21 -14.82
CA GLY A 95 -16.01 -2.39 -13.38
C GLY A 95 -16.64 -3.61 -12.74
N GLY A 96 -15.83 -4.66 -12.53
CA GLY A 96 -16.30 -5.95 -12.07
C GLY A 96 -16.52 -5.95 -10.57
N SER A 97 -17.68 -6.44 -10.12
CA SER A 97 -17.79 -7.02 -8.78
C SER A 97 -16.79 -8.17 -8.70
N GLY A 98 -15.67 -7.96 -8.02
CA GLY A 98 -14.66 -9.00 -7.79
C GLY A 98 -15.28 -10.28 -7.26
N ASN A 99 -14.63 -11.42 -7.51
CA ASN A 99 -15.11 -12.72 -7.04
C ASN A 99 -14.51 -13.02 -5.65
N PRO A 100 -15.32 -13.14 -4.59
CA PRO A 100 -14.83 -13.49 -3.24
C PRO A 100 -14.01 -14.79 -3.20
N GLU A 101 -14.30 -15.76 -4.07
CA GLU A 101 -13.57 -17.03 -4.16
C GLU A 101 -12.11 -16.84 -4.55
N ASP A 102 -11.78 -15.76 -5.26
CA ASP A 102 -10.41 -15.48 -5.64
C ASP A 102 -9.56 -15.23 -4.40
N CYS A 103 -9.99 -14.32 -3.53
CA CYS A 103 -9.25 -14.02 -2.31
C CYS A 103 -9.19 -15.23 -1.35
N ALA A 104 -10.24 -16.03 -1.30
CA ALA A 104 -10.27 -17.25 -0.49
C ALA A 104 -9.15 -18.24 -0.86
N LYS A 105 -8.74 -18.31 -2.13
CA LYS A 105 -7.62 -19.18 -2.60
C LYS A 105 -6.29 -18.85 -1.93
N ILE A 106 -6.13 -17.62 -1.42
CA ILE A 106 -4.93 -17.16 -0.72
C ILE A 106 -5.18 -16.88 0.78
N GLY A 107 -6.32 -17.36 1.30
CA GLY A 107 -6.67 -17.21 2.72
C GLY A 107 -7.00 -15.77 3.13
N LEU A 108 -7.45 -14.95 2.18
CA LEU A 108 -7.86 -13.57 2.42
C LEU A 108 -9.34 -13.39 2.10
N SER A 109 -9.99 -12.44 2.75
CA SER A 109 -11.33 -12.00 2.34
C SER A 109 -11.19 -11.01 1.18
N MET A 110 -12.26 -10.88 0.40
CA MET A 110 -12.37 -9.82 -0.60
C MET A 110 -12.63 -8.48 0.10
N PHE A 111 -11.94 -7.44 -0.35
CA PHE A 111 -12.20 -6.09 0.13
C PHE A 111 -13.58 -5.59 -0.36
N VAL A 112 -14.37 -4.92 0.48
CA VAL A 112 -15.71 -4.43 0.09
C VAL A 112 -15.87 -2.94 0.42
N PRO A 113 -16.37 -2.10 -0.52
CA PRO A 113 -16.67 -2.43 -1.92
C PRO A 113 -15.39 -2.66 -2.74
N GLN A 114 -15.50 -3.44 -3.82
CA GLN A 114 -14.42 -3.53 -4.81
C GLN A 114 -14.23 -2.19 -5.53
N PRO A 115 -12.99 -1.75 -5.79
CA PRO A 115 -12.77 -0.53 -6.56
C PRO A 115 -13.43 -0.57 -7.94
N ARG A 116 -14.23 0.44 -8.27
CA ARG A 116 -15.04 0.54 -9.50
C ARG A 116 -14.23 0.49 -10.79
N PHE A 117 -12.96 0.84 -10.71
CA PHE A 117 -12.03 0.88 -11.84
C PHE A 117 -11.01 -0.26 -11.84
N LEU A 118 -11.12 -1.22 -10.93
CA LEU A 118 -10.29 -2.42 -10.95
C LEU A 118 -10.73 -3.32 -12.11
N GLU A 119 -9.78 -3.73 -12.94
CA GLU A 119 -10.03 -4.52 -14.14
C GLU A 119 -9.49 -5.94 -13.97
N ARG A 120 -10.25 -6.96 -14.36
CA ARG A 120 -9.77 -8.35 -14.53
C ARG A 120 -9.20 -9.04 -13.28
N THR A 121 -9.48 -8.52 -12.08
CA THR A 121 -9.00 -9.08 -10.81
C THR A 121 -9.86 -8.62 -9.64
N THR A 122 -9.60 -9.18 -8.46
CA THR A 122 -10.17 -8.79 -7.18
C THR A 122 -9.10 -8.14 -6.29
N LEU A 123 -9.48 -7.13 -5.52
CA LEU A 123 -8.70 -6.60 -4.40
C LEU A 123 -9.04 -7.39 -3.15
N CYS A 124 -8.07 -8.10 -2.60
CA CYS A 124 -8.20 -8.81 -1.35
C CYS A 124 -7.80 -7.92 -0.18
N ASP A 125 -8.30 -8.26 1.01
CA ASP A 125 -7.87 -7.64 2.26
C ASP A 125 -6.35 -7.65 2.38
N LYS A 126 -5.81 -6.64 3.07
CA LYS A 126 -4.36 -6.34 3.10
C LYS A 126 -3.78 -5.90 1.76
N GLY A 127 -4.59 -5.37 0.84
CA GLY A 127 -4.10 -4.69 -0.37
C GLY A 127 -3.48 -5.62 -1.41
N THR A 128 -3.86 -6.90 -1.44
CA THR A 128 -3.32 -7.87 -2.40
C THR A 128 -4.21 -7.99 -3.63
N ILE A 129 -3.63 -7.88 -4.83
CA ILE A 129 -4.34 -8.19 -6.07
C ILE A 129 -4.36 -9.70 -6.30
N TRP A 130 -5.56 -10.26 -6.49
CA TRP A 130 -5.72 -11.66 -6.84
C TRP A 130 -7.00 -11.91 -7.68
N PRO A 131 -6.94 -12.65 -8.80
CA PRO A 131 -5.75 -13.28 -9.41
C PRO A 131 -4.69 -12.26 -9.87
N PRO A 132 -3.38 -12.58 -9.86
CA PRO A 132 -2.34 -11.61 -10.20
C PRO A 132 -2.46 -11.13 -11.64
N TYR A 133 -2.13 -9.87 -11.87
CA TYR A 133 -1.97 -9.33 -13.22
C TYR A 133 -0.83 -10.03 -13.98
N THR A 134 -1.03 -10.22 -15.28
CA THR A 134 0.01 -10.71 -16.17
C THR A 134 1.07 -9.64 -16.43
N SER A 135 2.22 -10.05 -16.97
CA SER A 135 3.30 -9.14 -17.35
C SER A 135 2.93 -8.14 -18.45
N SER A 136 1.96 -8.50 -19.29
CA SER A 136 1.44 -7.67 -20.38
C SER A 136 0.25 -6.81 -20.00
N PHE A 137 -0.25 -6.91 -18.76
CA PHE A 137 -1.43 -6.16 -18.35
C PHE A 137 -1.09 -4.68 -18.13
N ILE A 138 -1.83 -3.82 -18.84
CA ILE A 138 -1.85 -2.37 -18.68
C ILE A 138 -3.33 -1.96 -18.54
N PRO A 139 -3.72 -1.23 -17.49
CA PRO A 139 -5.08 -0.74 -17.34
C PRO A 139 -5.47 0.20 -18.48
N ARG A 140 -6.77 0.27 -18.80
CA ARG A 140 -7.29 1.23 -19.77
C ARG A 140 -7.42 2.62 -19.15
N ASP A 141 -7.68 3.63 -19.98
CA ASP A 141 -8.07 4.98 -19.56
C ASP A 141 -7.07 5.66 -18.60
N MET A 142 -5.78 5.44 -18.86
CA MET A 142 -4.68 6.02 -18.10
C MET A 142 -4.32 7.41 -18.64
N VAL A 143 -4.10 8.37 -17.76
CA VAL A 143 -3.74 9.75 -18.11
C VAL A 143 -2.46 10.16 -17.41
N ASN A 144 -1.74 11.12 -18.00
CA ASN A 144 -0.63 11.79 -17.34
C ASN A 144 -1.14 12.58 -16.12
N LEU A 145 -0.71 12.19 -14.92
CA LEU A 145 -1.28 12.68 -13.67
C LEU A 145 -0.97 14.17 -13.45
N THR A 146 0.26 14.60 -13.69
CA THR A 146 0.65 16.02 -13.53
C THR A 146 -0.22 16.94 -14.39
N LYS A 147 -0.45 16.58 -15.65
CA LYS A 147 -1.32 17.34 -16.56
C LYS A 147 -2.78 17.27 -16.12
N ALA A 148 -3.26 16.09 -15.73
CA ALA A 148 -4.66 15.89 -15.35
C ALA A 148 -5.02 16.63 -14.04
N LEU A 149 -4.07 16.79 -13.12
CA LEU A 149 -4.21 17.64 -11.91
C LEU A 149 -4.02 19.14 -12.20
N GLY A 150 -3.78 19.53 -13.46
CA GLY A 150 -3.57 20.92 -13.85
C GLY A 150 -2.30 21.56 -13.28
N GLY A 151 -1.29 20.75 -12.92
CA GLY A 151 -0.04 21.25 -12.32
C GLY A 151 -0.23 21.91 -10.95
N LYS A 152 -1.32 21.60 -10.24
CA LYS A 152 -1.65 22.19 -8.93
C LYS A 152 -0.89 21.60 -7.75
N TYR A 153 -0.41 20.36 -7.88
CA TYR A 153 0.21 19.59 -6.81
C TYR A 153 1.59 19.08 -7.24
N TRP A 154 2.46 18.85 -6.26
CA TRP A 154 3.75 18.23 -6.53
C TRP A 154 3.57 16.75 -6.88
N VAL A 155 4.20 16.32 -7.98
CA VAL A 155 4.19 14.93 -8.44
C VAL A 155 5.65 14.54 -8.67
N ARG A 156 6.11 13.42 -8.10
CA ARG A 156 7.54 13.06 -8.12
C ARG A 156 8.19 13.13 -9.50
N ARG A 157 7.47 12.69 -10.54
CA ARG A 157 7.91 12.71 -11.93
C ARG A 157 6.79 13.17 -12.86
N ASN A 158 7.16 13.85 -13.95
CA ASN A 158 6.22 14.31 -14.97
C ASN A 158 5.58 13.18 -15.78
N ASP A 159 6.10 11.95 -15.70
CA ASP A 159 5.65 10.79 -16.48
C ASP A 159 4.74 9.85 -15.69
N ILE A 160 4.39 10.18 -14.44
CA ILE A 160 3.45 9.38 -13.65
C ILE A 160 2.10 9.36 -14.34
N ILE A 161 1.58 8.15 -14.58
CA ILE A 161 0.25 7.92 -15.13
C ILE A 161 -0.70 7.35 -14.07
N PHE A 162 -1.99 7.65 -14.21
CA PHE A 162 -3.03 7.28 -13.25
C PHE A 162 -4.38 7.07 -13.94
N LYS A 163 -5.30 6.34 -13.32
CA LYS A 163 -6.64 6.08 -13.86
C LYS A 163 -7.44 7.39 -13.94
N SER A 164 -7.85 7.77 -15.15
CA SER A 164 -8.54 9.04 -15.42
C SER A 164 -9.78 9.28 -14.56
N GLY A 165 -10.61 8.25 -14.38
CA GLY A 165 -11.85 8.32 -13.60
C GLY A 165 -11.66 8.56 -12.09
N LEU A 166 -10.42 8.55 -11.59
CA LEU A 166 -10.08 8.84 -10.19
C LEU A 166 -9.40 10.21 -10.00
N VAL A 167 -9.10 10.94 -11.07
CA VAL A 167 -8.33 12.19 -10.96
C VAL A 167 -9.05 13.25 -10.14
N SER A 168 -10.37 13.40 -10.31
CA SER A 168 -11.15 14.38 -9.53
C SER A 168 -11.14 14.03 -8.04
N ASN A 169 -11.45 12.77 -7.72
CA ASN A 169 -11.39 12.23 -6.37
C ASN A 169 -10.02 12.43 -5.71
N LEU A 170 -8.94 12.18 -6.46
CA LEU A 170 -7.58 12.40 -5.98
C LEU A 170 -7.31 13.90 -5.75
N SER A 171 -7.74 14.77 -6.65
CA SER A 171 -7.61 16.22 -6.47
C SER A 171 -8.32 16.70 -5.20
N ASP A 172 -9.51 16.18 -4.90
CA ASP A 172 -10.26 16.54 -3.69
C ASP A 172 -9.56 16.05 -2.42
N LEU A 173 -9.02 14.82 -2.43
CA LEU A 173 -8.21 14.29 -1.33
C LEU A 173 -6.93 15.11 -1.12
N LEU A 174 -6.22 15.47 -2.20
CA LEU A 174 -5.03 16.32 -2.11
C LEU A 174 -5.37 17.72 -1.59
N GLY A 175 -6.52 18.29 -1.98
CA GLY A 175 -7.03 19.55 -1.42
C GLY A 175 -7.46 19.44 0.05
N TYR A 176 -7.83 18.26 0.52
CA TYR A 176 -8.04 18.01 1.95
C TYR A 176 -6.71 17.92 2.71
N ILE A 177 -5.74 17.17 2.18
CA ILE A 177 -4.38 17.06 2.74
C ILE A 177 -3.71 18.43 2.81
N SER A 178 -3.94 19.31 1.83
CA SER A 178 -3.36 20.66 1.78
C SER A 178 -3.76 21.58 2.94
N LYS A 179 -4.77 21.19 3.75
CA LYS A 179 -5.13 21.89 4.99
C LYS A 179 -4.12 21.66 6.12
N PHE A 180 -3.26 20.64 5.99
CA PHE A 180 -2.34 20.18 7.03
C PHE A 180 -0.87 20.30 6.62
N CYS A 181 -0.56 20.13 5.34
CA CYS A 181 0.81 20.14 4.82
C CYS A 181 0.83 20.45 3.31
N GLU A 182 2.00 20.58 2.69
CA GLU A 182 2.11 20.58 1.23
C GLU A 182 2.02 19.13 0.70
N PRO A 183 0.99 18.77 -0.07
CA PRO A 183 0.82 17.40 -0.56
C PRO A 183 1.78 17.05 -1.71
N PHE A 184 2.24 15.81 -1.72
CA PHE A 184 3.15 15.27 -2.73
C PHE A 184 2.72 13.88 -3.17
N VAL A 185 2.56 13.70 -4.48
CA VAL A 185 2.30 12.38 -5.08
C VAL A 185 3.64 11.70 -5.38
N GLY A 186 3.98 10.68 -4.60
CA GLY A 186 5.25 9.96 -4.73
C GLY A 186 5.24 8.94 -5.86
N PHE A 187 4.19 8.13 -5.92
CA PHE A 187 4.05 7.03 -6.88
C PHE A 187 2.59 6.82 -7.24
N ALA A 188 2.32 6.31 -8.45
CA ALA A 188 0.98 5.88 -8.86
C ALA A 188 1.11 4.58 -9.68
N TYR A 189 0.70 4.55 -10.95
CA TYR A 189 0.90 3.36 -11.78
C TYR A 189 2.36 2.89 -11.79
N ARG A 190 2.54 1.58 -11.66
CA ARG A 190 3.82 0.91 -11.83
C ARG A 190 3.59 -0.34 -12.69
N SER A 191 4.32 -0.44 -13.79
CA SER A 191 4.24 -1.59 -14.68
C SER A 191 4.72 -2.88 -13.98
N TYR A 192 4.35 -4.03 -14.56
CA TYR A 192 4.86 -5.31 -14.08
C TYR A 192 6.38 -5.35 -14.04
N ALA A 193 7.05 -4.90 -15.11
CA ALA A 193 8.51 -4.92 -15.23
C ALA A 193 9.20 -4.02 -14.20
N GLU A 194 8.64 -2.85 -13.92
CA GLU A 194 9.15 -1.99 -12.83
C GLU A 194 8.96 -2.65 -11.46
N GLN A 195 7.82 -3.30 -11.22
CA GLN A 195 7.57 -4.05 -9.98
C GLN A 195 8.52 -5.25 -9.83
N GLU A 196 8.80 -5.95 -10.93
CA GLU A 196 9.77 -7.04 -11.00
C GLU A 196 11.18 -6.57 -10.66
N GLY A 197 11.65 -5.49 -11.30
CA GLY A 197 12.93 -4.88 -10.99
C GLY A 197 13.03 -4.45 -9.52
N LEU A 198 11.97 -3.89 -8.95
CA LEU A 198 11.93 -3.51 -7.54
C LEU A 198 11.97 -4.73 -6.60
N PHE A 199 11.17 -5.75 -6.88
CA PHE A 199 11.05 -6.96 -6.07
C PHE A 199 12.38 -7.74 -6.02
N TYR A 200 12.99 -7.98 -7.17
CA TYR A 200 14.28 -8.66 -7.23
C TYR A 200 15.43 -7.77 -6.76
N GLY A 201 15.40 -6.47 -7.06
CA GLY A 201 16.43 -5.52 -6.62
C GLY A 201 16.48 -5.31 -5.10
N LYS A 202 15.38 -5.59 -4.39
CA LYS A 202 15.30 -5.60 -2.91
C LYS A 202 15.55 -6.99 -2.30
N SER A 203 15.96 -7.98 -3.11
CA SER A 203 16.18 -9.36 -2.70
C SER A 203 14.97 -10.00 -2.00
N CYS A 204 13.76 -9.61 -2.39
CA CYS A 204 12.51 -10.09 -1.80
C CYS A 204 12.28 -11.60 -1.87
N PRO A 205 12.72 -12.36 -2.91
CA PRO A 205 12.57 -13.81 -2.92
C PRO A 205 13.21 -14.52 -1.72
N THR A 206 14.24 -13.92 -1.13
CA THR A 206 14.99 -14.47 0.00
C THR A 206 14.88 -13.63 1.27
N ASN A 207 14.09 -12.56 1.26
CA ASN A 207 13.91 -11.65 2.39
C ASN A 207 12.41 -11.52 2.75
N PRO A 208 11.91 -12.40 3.66
CA PRO A 208 10.52 -12.36 4.11
C PRO A 208 10.30 -11.11 4.98
N GLY A 209 9.89 -10.01 4.36
CA GLY A 209 9.76 -8.71 5.01
C GLY A 209 10.29 -7.53 4.21
N CYS A 210 10.74 -7.74 2.97
CA CYS A 210 11.31 -6.68 2.13
C CYS A 210 10.34 -5.52 1.80
N GLY A 211 9.05 -5.63 2.14
CA GLY A 211 8.06 -4.56 1.97
C GLY A 211 7.60 -4.32 0.51
N VAL A 212 7.89 -5.25 -0.40
CA VAL A 212 7.53 -5.11 -1.83
C VAL A 212 6.67 -6.29 -2.27
N ALA A 213 5.51 -5.98 -2.84
CA ALA A 213 4.63 -7.02 -3.40
C ALA A 213 5.30 -7.77 -4.56
N PRO A 214 5.04 -9.08 -4.75
CA PRO A 214 5.47 -9.77 -5.96
C PRO A 214 4.92 -9.12 -7.24
N PRO A 215 5.59 -9.29 -8.39
CA PRO A 215 5.08 -8.83 -9.68
C PRO A 215 3.69 -9.39 -9.97
N GLY A 216 2.80 -8.56 -10.53
CA GLY A 216 1.39 -8.91 -10.75
C GLY A 216 0.48 -8.74 -9.54
N LYS A 217 1.03 -8.71 -8.32
CA LYS A 217 0.24 -8.59 -7.07
C LYS A 217 0.16 -7.19 -6.50
N SER A 218 0.91 -6.24 -7.05
CA SER A 218 0.90 -4.85 -6.60
C SER A 218 -0.34 -4.11 -7.10
N THR A 219 -1.02 -3.43 -6.19
CA THR A 219 -2.11 -2.47 -6.46
C THR A 219 -1.65 -1.29 -7.32
N HIS A 220 -0.34 -0.98 -7.40
CA HIS A 220 0.13 0.04 -8.35
C HIS A 220 -0.05 -0.39 -9.81
N GLN A 221 -0.04 -1.69 -10.12
CA GLN A 221 -0.22 -2.17 -11.49
C GLN A 221 -1.66 -1.97 -12.01
N SER A 222 -2.65 -1.84 -11.12
CA SER A 222 -4.02 -1.52 -11.55
C SER A 222 -4.23 -0.05 -11.90
N GLY A 223 -3.26 0.82 -11.59
CA GLY A 223 -3.35 2.26 -11.89
C GLY A 223 -4.34 3.03 -11.02
N ILE A 224 -4.95 2.39 -10.02
CA ILE A 224 -5.88 3.01 -9.04
C ILE A 224 -5.22 3.31 -7.69
N ALA A 225 -3.99 2.84 -7.47
CA ALA A 225 -3.23 3.10 -6.25
C ALA A 225 -2.29 4.29 -6.40
N VAL A 226 -2.10 5.00 -5.30
CA VAL A 226 -1.25 6.18 -5.21
C VAL A 226 -0.56 6.22 -3.84
N ASP A 227 0.72 6.58 -3.83
CA ASP A 227 1.46 6.83 -2.60
C ASP A 227 1.53 8.34 -2.36
N LEU A 228 0.93 8.80 -1.26
CA LEU A 228 0.80 10.21 -0.89
C LEU A 228 1.68 10.54 0.31
N PHE A 229 2.37 11.67 0.20
CA PHE A 229 3.25 12.20 1.23
C PHE A 229 2.94 13.68 1.48
N CYS A 230 3.45 14.17 2.59
CA CYS A 230 3.64 15.58 2.84
C CYS A 230 5.09 15.96 2.59
N ILE A 231 5.32 17.21 2.17
CA ILE A 231 6.66 17.75 2.00
C ILE A 231 6.84 19.08 2.74
N GLU A 232 8.08 19.38 3.09
CA GLU A 232 8.52 20.73 3.47
C GLU A 232 9.43 21.28 2.38
N LEU A 233 9.24 22.55 2.07
CA LEU A 233 9.99 23.27 1.06
C LEU A 233 10.95 24.27 1.70
N SER A 234 12.14 24.39 1.12
CA SER A 234 13.02 25.54 1.31
C SER A 234 13.26 26.18 -0.05
N GLY A 235 12.61 27.32 -0.30
CA GLY A 235 12.45 27.86 -1.65
C GLY A 235 11.70 26.88 -2.54
N SER A 236 12.32 26.45 -3.65
CA SER A 236 11.75 25.47 -4.58
C SER A 236 12.23 24.03 -4.34
N ASN A 237 13.01 23.79 -3.28
CA ASN A 237 13.58 22.47 -3.00
C ASN A 237 12.78 21.73 -1.93
N ILE A 238 12.52 20.46 -2.15
CA ILE A 238 11.99 19.55 -1.13
C ILE A 238 13.11 19.25 -0.13
N VAL A 239 12.95 19.71 1.11
CA VAL A 239 13.93 19.50 2.19
C VAL A 239 13.51 18.40 3.17
N ARG A 240 12.21 18.10 3.24
CA ARG A 240 11.69 16.97 4.00
C ARG A 240 10.51 16.33 3.28
N MET A 241 10.40 15.02 3.38
CA MET A 241 9.23 14.24 3.00
C MET A 241 8.81 13.41 4.20
N PHE A 242 7.52 13.36 4.48
CA PHE A 242 6.95 12.63 5.60
C PHE A 242 5.55 12.13 5.25
N GLU A 243 5.01 11.24 6.07
CA GLU A 243 3.72 10.61 5.82
C GLU A 243 2.58 11.63 5.79
N ALA A 244 1.53 11.34 5.01
CA ALA A 244 0.29 12.08 5.09
C ALA A 244 -0.31 11.99 6.52
N PRO A 245 -0.98 13.03 7.04
CA PRO A 245 -1.48 13.02 8.41
C PRO A 245 -2.53 11.92 8.60
N THR A 246 -2.59 11.34 9.80
CA THR A 246 -3.58 10.31 10.16
C THR A 246 -5.03 10.73 9.85
N ALA A 247 -5.36 12.02 9.98
CA ALA A 247 -6.68 12.54 9.60
C ALA A 247 -7.02 12.29 8.12
N SER A 248 -6.02 12.33 7.23
CA SER A 248 -6.19 12.05 5.80
C SER A 248 -6.43 10.57 5.54
N ILE A 249 -5.75 9.69 6.29
CA ILE A 249 -5.99 8.24 6.26
C ILE A 249 -7.43 7.93 6.70
N THR A 250 -7.83 8.44 7.87
CA THR A 250 -9.17 8.20 8.45
C THR A 250 -10.30 8.73 7.58
N ASN A 251 -10.11 9.89 6.93
CA ASN A 251 -11.14 10.53 6.12
C ASN A 251 -11.06 10.20 4.62
N SER A 252 -10.10 9.37 4.18
CA SER A 252 -9.88 9.03 2.77
C SER A 252 -11.14 8.51 2.07
N ARG A 253 -11.99 7.74 2.78
CA ARG A 253 -13.25 7.20 2.25
C ARG A 253 -14.23 8.27 1.79
N SER A 254 -14.21 9.46 2.39
CA SER A 254 -15.04 10.59 1.98
C SER A 254 -14.67 11.14 0.59
N PHE A 255 -13.55 10.69 0.03
CA PHE A 255 -13.04 11.07 -1.29
C PHE A 255 -12.98 9.89 -2.27
N ASP A 256 -13.66 8.78 -1.99
CA ASP A 256 -13.53 7.49 -2.70
C ASP A 256 -12.09 6.96 -2.71
N PHE A 257 -11.38 7.04 -1.58
CA PHE A 257 -10.11 6.36 -1.38
C PHE A 257 -10.13 5.52 -0.10
N ILE A 258 -9.28 4.51 -0.05
CA ILE A 258 -9.02 3.70 1.15
C ILE A 258 -7.54 3.62 1.41
N HIS A 259 -7.22 3.28 2.65
CA HIS A 259 -5.91 2.90 3.09
C HIS A 259 -5.93 1.41 3.47
N PRO A 260 -5.56 0.50 2.54
CA PRO A 260 -5.86 -0.93 2.70
C PRO A 260 -4.96 -1.64 3.72
N VAL A 261 -3.83 -1.04 4.10
CA VAL A 261 -2.82 -1.68 4.94
C VAL A 261 -2.28 -0.68 5.96
N SER A 262 -2.55 -0.92 7.25
CA SER A 262 -2.29 0.06 8.32
C SER A 262 -0.82 0.41 8.57
N TRP A 263 0.12 -0.42 8.10
CA TRP A 263 1.56 -0.16 8.23
C TRP A 263 2.15 0.55 7.00
N ASP A 264 1.44 0.58 5.87
CA ASP A 264 1.91 1.18 4.63
C ASP A 264 1.27 2.56 4.45
N THR A 265 1.46 3.41 5.46
CA THR A 265 0.88 4.75 5.66
C THR A 265 0.75 5.63 4.41
N PRO A 266 1.72 5.70 3.46
CA PRO A 266 1.53 6.52 2.26
C PRO A 266 0.55 5.92 1.25
N HIS A 267 0.17 4.65 1.37
CA HIS A 267 -0.52 3.92 0.31
C HIS A 267 -2.05 4.10 0.33
N PHE A 268 -2.61 4.63 -0.75
CA PHE A 268 -4.04 4.79 -0.96
C PHE A 268 -4.51 4.07 -2.21
N VAL A 269 -5.74 3.56 -2.20
CA VAL A 269 -6.39 2.91 -3.35
C VAL A 269 -7.73 3.58 -3.60
N GLY A 270 -7.99 4.03 -4.83
CA GLY A 270 -9.28 4.61 -5.20
C GLY A 270 -10.41 3.57 -5.23
N LEU A 271 -11.63 3.95 -4.86
CA LEU A 271 -12.84 3.12 -4.84
C LEU A 271 -13.73 3.32 -6.07
#